data_AF-A0A4S0IEA8-F1
#
_entry.id   AF-A0A4S0IEA8-F1
#
_cell.length_a   1.000
_cell.length_b   1.000
_cell.length_c   1.000
_cell.angle_alpha   90.00
_cell.angle_beta   90.00
_cell.angle_gamma   90.00
#
_symmetry.space_group_name_H-M   'P 1'
#
loop_
_entity.id
_entity.type
_entity.pdbx_description
1 polymer ?
#
loop_
_entity_poly.entity_id
_entity_poly.type
_entity_poly.pdbx_seq_one_letter_code
_entity_poly.pdbx_strand_id
1 'polypeptide(L)'
;PAQAIADMQKDGAGFAGFATWLDLTPAHPDMLAVPDPDSVIQLPWKPEVAWVAANCIMDDKEVDQAPRNTLKRLIAEAAADGMHVKTGVEAEFFLISPDGKAISD
;
A
#
# COMPACT_ATOMS: atom_id res chain seq x y z
N PRO A 1 16.21 -0.26 -6.82
CA PRO A 1 17.48 -0.18 -6.05
C PRO A 1 17.57 1.18 -5.35
N ALA A 2 18.42 1.33 -4.32
CA ALA A 2 18.53 2.58 -3.57
C ALA A 2 18.88 3.80 -4.46
N GLN A 3 19.68 3.60 -5.51
CA GLN A 3 20.05 4.67 -6.46
C GLN A 3 18.86 5.33 -7.18
N ALA A 4 17.69 4.69 -7.24
CA ALA A 4 16.50 5.20 -7.91
C ALA A 4 15.43 5.73 -6.92
N ILE A 5 15.66 5.65 -5.60
CA ILE A 5 14.60 5.91 -4.63
C ILE A 5 14.17 7.38 -4.58
N ALA A 6 15.08 8.32 -4.84
CA ALA A 6 14.76 9.74 -4.84
C ALA A 6 13.76 10.09 -5.94
N ASP A 7 13.98 9.59 -7.16
CA ASP A 7 13.06 9.79 -8.29
C ASP A 7 11.73 9.08 -8.01
N MET A 8 11.76 7.85 -7.52
CA MET A 8 10.53 7.11 -7.16
C MET A 8 9.75 7.77 -6.02
N GLN A 9 10.42 8.43 -5.07
CA GLN A 9 9.73 9.16 -4.00
C GLN A 9 8.98 10.38 -4.55
N LYS A 10 9.56 11.05 -5.55
CA LYS A 10 8.98 12.24 -6.14
C LYS A 10 7.89 11.90 -7.16
N ASP A 11 8.19 10.98 -8.07
CA ASP A 11 7.40 10.73 -9.27
C ASP A 11 6.55 9.45 -9.16
N GLY A 12 6.82 8.60 -8.17
CA GLY A 12 6.15 7.32 -7.96
C GLY A 12 6.74 6.17 -8.79
N ALA A 13 6.45 4.95 -8.36
CA ALA A 13 6.79 3.73 -9.10
C ALA A 13 5.64 3.33 -10.04
N GLY A 14 5.93 3.15 -11.33
CA GLY A 14 4.92 2.80 -12.33
C GLY A 14 4.46 1.34 -12.27
N PHE A 15 3.16 1.13 -12.37
CA PHE A 15 2.50 -0.17 -12.48
C PHE A 15 1.37 -0.10 -13.51
N ALA A 16 1.22 -1.14 -14.33
CA ALA A 16 0.02 -1.32 -15.14
C ALA A 16 -1.16 -1.67 -14.22
N GLY A 17 -2.02 -0.68 -13.92
CA GLY A 17 -3.09 -0.84 -12.93
C GLY A 17 -4.07 -1.98 -13.23
N PHE A 18 -4.31 -2.30 -14.50
CA PHE A 18 -5.13 -3.45 -14.93
C PHE A 18 -4.60 -4.81 -14.45
N ALA A 19 -3.29 -4.96 -14.25
CA ALA A 19 -2.70 -6.20 -13.74
C ALA A 19 -2.92 -6.40 -12.23
N THR A 20 -3.64 -5.47 -11.59
CA THR A 20 -3.98 -5.49 -10.16
C THR A 20 -5.47 -5.72 -9.95
N TRP A 21 -5.92 -5.78 -8.70
CA TRP A 21 -7.32 -5.87 -8.32
C TRP A 21 -7.99 -4.50 -8.15
N LEU A 22 -7.68 -3.55 -9.04
CA LEU A 22 -8.21 -2.19 -9.00
C LEU A 22 -9.14 -1.89 -10.19
N ASP A 23 -9.91 -2.86 -10.70
CA ASP A 23 -10.94 -2.65 -11.75
C ASP A 23 -10.59 -1.60 -12.82
N LEU A 24 -9.40 -1.72 -13.41
CA LEU A 24 -8.93 -0.89 -14.52
C LEU A 24 -8.97 -1.72 -15.80
N THR A 25 -8.66 -1.11 -16.94
CA THR A 25 -8.54 -1.80 -18.24
C THR A 25 -7.11 -1.69 -18.76
N PRO A 26 -6.66 -2.56 -19.68
CA PRO A 26 -5.32 -2.44 -20.27
C PRO A 26 -5.07 -1.13 -21.02
N ALA A 27 -6.13 -0.36 -21.32
CA ALA A 27 -6.05 0.91 -22.03
C ALA A 27 -5.86 2.11 -21.09
N HIS A 28 -5.96 1.93 -19.77
CA HIS A 28 -5.64 2.99 -18.82
C HIS A 28 -4.13 3.26 -18.81
N PRO A 29 -3.70 4.49 -18.53
CA PRO A 29 -2.30 4.81 -18.34
C PRO A 29 -1.73 4.06 -17.13
N ASP A 30 -0.40 4.11 -16.99
CA ASP A 30 0.25 3.58 -15.79
C ASP A 30 -0.25 4.30 -14.54
N MET A 31 -0.46 3.49 -13.50
CA MET A 31 -0.70 3.95 -12.15
C MET A 31 0.65 4.13 -11.46
N LEU A 32 0.82 5.24 -10.76
CA LEU A 32 2.01 5.58 -10.00
C LEU A 32 1.77 5.29 -8.51
N ALA A 33 2.53 4.36 -7.95
CA ALA A 33 2.58 4.13 -6.51
C ALA A 33 3.58 5.13 -5.89
N VAL A 34 3.07 6.24 -5.36
CA VAL A 34 3.88 7.29 -4.72
C VAL A 34 4.12 6.91 -3.26
N PRO A 35 5.38 6.64 -2.84
CA PRO A 35 5.68 6.13 -1.51
C PRO A 35 5.53 7.20 -0.44
N ASP A 36 5.01 6.79 0.71
CA ASP A 36 4.86 7.62 1.90
C ASP A 36 6.09 7.46 2.80
N PRO A 37 6.98 8.47 2.91
CA PRO A 37 8.25 8.35 3.63
C PRO A 37 8.07 8.12 5.13
N ASP A 38 6.93 8.50 5.71
CA ASP A 38 6.66 8.29 7.14
C ASP A 38 6.31 6.82 7.44
N SER A 39 6.07 6.01 6.41
CA SER A 39 5.72 4.59 6.52
C SER A 39 6.90 3.62 6.35
N VAL A 40 8.13 4.14 6.23
CA VAL A 40 9.33 3.32 6.01
C VAL A 40 9.54 2.33 7.14
N ILE A 41 9.70 1.05 6.78
CA ILE A 41 10.08 -0.03 7.69
C ILE A 41 11.29 -0.74 7.11
N GLN A 42 12.43 -0.67 7.80
CA GLN A 42 13.55 -1.57 7.53
C GLN A 42 13.17 -2.98 7.95
N LEU A 43 13.27 -3.96 7.05
CA LEU A 43 12.83 -5.32 7.36
C LEU A 43 13.72 -5.91 8.48
N PRO A 44 13.15 -6.32 9.64
CA PRO A 44 13.95 -6.78 10.78
C PRO A 44 14.81 -8.02 10.49
N TRP A 45 14.37 -8.87 9.57
CA TRP A 45 15.07 -10.10 9.16
C TRP A 45 15.98 -9.90 7.94
N LYS A 46 15.94 -8.72 7.29
CA LYS A 46 16.72 -8.41 6.07
C LYS A 46 17.02 -6.90 5.98
N PRO A 47 17.96 -6.38 6.80
CA PRO A 47 18.14 -4.94 6.99
C PRO A 47 18.55 -4.14 5.74
N GLU A 48 19.08 -4.80 4.71
CA GLU A 48 19.40 -4.18 3.42
C GLU A 48 18.16 -3.85 2.56
N VAL A 49 16.96 -4.22 3.02
CA VAL A 49 15.68 -3.93 2.37
C VAL A 49 14.80 -3.06 3.27
N ALA A 50 14.23 -2.00 2.69
CA ALA A 50 13.19 -1.20 3.30
C ALA A 50 11.87 -1.39 2.55
N TRP A 51 10.78 -1.57 3.29
CA TRP A 51 9.41 -1.56 2.78
C TRP A 51 8.79 -0.19 3.04
N VAL A 52 7.97 0.29 2.10
CA VAL A 52 7.30 1.59 2.19
C VAL A 52 5.89 1.43 1.64
N ALA A 53 4.88 1.92 2.37
CA ALA A 53 3.52 2.00 1.85
C ALA A 53 3.42 3.12 0.80
N ALA A 54 2.52 2.99 -0.16
CA ALA A 54 2.35 3.99 -1.23
C ALA A 54 0.87 4.33 -1.46
N ASN A 55 0.63 5.54 -1.96
CA ASN A 55 -0.67 5.96 -2.48
C ASN A 55 -0.69 5.77 -3.99
N CYS A 56 -1.77 5.23 -4.52
CA CYS A 56 -1.92 5.01 -5.95
C CYS A 56 -2.44 6.28 -6.63
N ILE A 57 -1.70 6.80 -7.61
CA ILE A 57 -2.03 8.00 -8.37
C ILE A 57 -2.17 7.61 -9.85
N MET A 58 -3.15 8.15 -10.56
CA MET A 58 -3.30 8.01 -12.01
C MET A 58 -3.90 9.31 -12.55
N ASP A 59 -3.37 9.83 -13.66
CA ASP A 59 -3.76 11.14 -14.22
C ASP A 59 -3.74 12.27 -13.16
N ASP A 60 -2.65 12.35 -12.39
CA ASP A 60 -2.42 13.33 -11.31
C ASP A 60 -3.47 13.32 -10.19
N LYS A 61 -4.29 12.27 -10.09
CA LYS A 61 -5.33 12.10 -9.08
C LYS A 61 -5.16 10.80 -8.31
N GLU A 62 -5.60 10.79 -7.05
CA GLU A 62 -5.70 9.55 -6.29
C GLU A 62 -6.65 8.57 -7.01
N VAL A 63 -6.23 7.31 -7.13
CA VAL A 63 -7.11 6.23 -7.59
C VAL A 63 -8.08 5.94 -6.46
N ASP A 64 -9.35 6.32 -6.61
CA ASP A 64 -10.35 6.29 -5.52
C ASP A 64 -10.52 4.90 -4.89
N GLN A 65 -10.54 3.86 -5.74
CA GLN A 65 -10.71 2.46 -5.30
C GLN A 65 -9.46 1.86 -4.65
N ALA A 66 -8.31 2.55 -4.67
CA ALA A 66 -7.13 2.06 -3.97
C ALA A 66 -7.39 2.09 -2.45
N PRO A 67 -7.24 0.96 -1.73
CA PRO A 67 -7.69 0.86 -0.34
C PRO A 67 -7.12 1.93 0.60
N ARG A 68 -5.84 2.28 0.43
CA ARG A 68 -5.19 3.33 1.25
C ARG A 68 -5.78 4.71 0.98
N ASN A 69 -6.08 5.04 -0.28
CA ASN A 69 -6.69 6.31 -0.66
C ASN A 69 -8.11 6.42 -0.09
N THR A 70 -8.91 5.35 -0.21
CA THR A 70 -10.24 5.27 0.41
C THR A 70 -10.17 5.50 1.92
N LEU A 71 -9.25 4.83 2.62
CA LEU A 71 -9.06 5.01 4.07
C LEU A 71 -8.69 6.45 4.43
N LYS A 72 -7.74 7.06 3.70
CA LYS A 72 -7.33 8.46 3.93
C LYS A 72 -8.50 9.43 3.77
N ARG A 73 -9.31 9.25 2.72
CA ARG A 73 -10.51 10.08 2.47
C ARG A 73 -11.48 10.00 3.65
N LEU A 74 -11.79 8.80 4.13
CA LEU A 74 -12.71 8.61 5.27
C LEU A 74 -12.14 9.16 6.59
N ILE A 75 -10.82 9.05 6.82
CA ILE A 75 -10.16 9.67 7.97
C ILE A 75 -10.28 11.21 7.90
N ALA A 76 -10.10 11.79 6.71
CA ALA A 76 -10.22 13.23 6.51
C ALA A 76 -11.67 13.72 6.71
N GLU A 77 -12.66 12.98 6.22
CA GLU A 77 -14.09 13.25 6.48
C GLU A 77 -14.39 13.23 7.98
N ALA A 78 -13.96 12.20 8.71
CA ALA A 78 -14.15 12.13 10.16
C ALA A 78 -13.44 13.29 10.90
N ALA A 79 -12.24 13.68 10.46
CA ALA A 79 -11.52 14.80 11.03
C ALA A 79 -12.22 16.15 10.81
N ALA A 80 -12.88 16.33 9.66
CA ALA A 80 -13.70 17.52 9.37
C ALA A 80 -14.90 17.63 10.34
N ASP A 81 -15.41 16.49 10.82
CA ASP A 81 -16.45 16.41 11.84
C ASP A 81 -15.91 16.51 13.30
N GLY A 82 -14.61 16.79 13.47
CA GLY A 82 -13.98 16.90 14.79
C GLY A 82 -13.68 15.55 15.46
N MET A 83 -13.71 14.45 14.70
CA MET A 83 -13.43 13.10 15.19
C MET A 83 -12.05 12.61 14.74
N HIS A 84 -11.40 11.78 15.56
CA HIS A 84 -10.13 11.15 15.20
C HIS A 84 -10.19 9.65 15.45
N VAL A 85 -10.14 8.86 14.37
CA VAL A 85 -10.27 7.41 14.41
C VAL A 85 -8.96 6.77 14.89
N LYS A 86 -9.06 5.87 15.87
CA LYS A 86 -7.97 5.01 16.35
C LYS A 86 -8.47 3.58 16.45
N THR A 87 -7.71 2.62 15.93
CA THR A 87 -8.10 1.21 15.94
C THR A 87 -6.91 0.33 16.33
N GLY A 88 -7.20 -0.90 16.77
CA GLY A 88 -6.24 -1.98 16.94
C GLY A 88 -6.69 -3.21 16.15
N VAL A 89 -5.75 -4.07 15.80
CA VAL A 89 -6.02 -5.32 15.06
C VAL A 89 -5.48 -6.50 15.88
N GLU A 90 -6.31 -7.51 16.10
CA GLU A 90 -5.92 -8.80 16.67
C GLU A 90 -5.81 -9.82 15.53
N ALA A 91 -4.63 -9.86 14.89
CA ALA A 91 -4.39 -10.69 13.71
C ALA A 91 -4.02 -12.12 14.10
N GLU A 92 -5.03 -12.93 14.47
CA GLU A 92 -4.85 -14.36 14.70
C GLU A 92 -4.37 -15.08 13.43
N PHE A 93 -3.48 -16.06 13.59
CA PHE A 93 -2.97 -16.88 12.49
C PHE A 93 -2.64 -18.30 12.95
N PHE A 94 -2.64 -19.24 12.01
CA PHE A 94 -2.20 -20.62 12.23
C PHE A 94 -0.83 -20.86 11.62
N LEU A 95 -0.02 -21.69 12.28
CA LEU A 95 1.15 -22.30 11.66
C LEU A 95 0.73 -23.63 11.02
N ILE A 96 1.06 -23.83 9.75
CA ILE A 96 0.66 -25.00 8.96
C ILE A 96 1.85 -25.55 8.17
N SER A 97 1.74 -26.79 7.70
CA SER A 97 2.69 -27.32 6.71
C SER A 97 2.64 -26.50 5.41
N PRO A 98 3.73 -26.45 4.62
CA PRO A 98 3.74 -25.70 3.36
C PRO A 98 2.68 -26.16 2.34
N ASP A 99 2.25 -27.42 2.40
CA ASP A 99 1.17 -27.96 1.55
C ASP A 99 -0.23 -27.78 2.15
N GLY A 100 -0.33 -27.16 3.33
CA GLY A 100 -1.57 -26.83 4.03
C GLY A 100 -2.35 -28.01 4.59
N LYS A 101 -1.76 -29.21 4.63
CA LYS A 101 -2.47 -30.43 5.07
C LYS A 101 -2.36 -30.70 6.57
N ALA A 102 -1.35 -30.15 7.24
CA ALA A 102 -1.16 -30.28 8.67
C ALA A 102 -1.16 -28.90 9.32
N ILE A 103 -1.78 -28.82 10.49
CA ILE A 103 -1.67 -27.69 11.41
C ILE A 103 -0.57 -27.99 12.42
N SER A 104 0.10 -26.96 12.91
CA SER A 104 1.03 -27.07 14.03
C SER A 104 0.22 -27.33 15.31
N ASP A 105 0.01 -28.61 15.60
CA ASP A 105 -0.52 -29.21 16.84
C ASP A 105 0.39 -30.40 17.19
#